data_AF-A0A534FHH0-F1
#
_entry.id   AF-A0A534FHH0-F1
#
_cell.length_a   1.000
_cell.length_b   1.000
_cell.length_c   1.000
_cell.angle_alpha   90.00
_cell.angle_beta   90.00
_cell.angle_gamma   90.00
#
_symmetry.space_group_name_H-M   'P 1'
#
loop_
_entity.id
_entity.type
_entity.pdbx_description
1 polymer ?
#
loop_
_entity_poly.entity_id
_entity_poly.type
_entity_poly.pdbx_seq_one_letter_code
_entity_poly.pdbx_strand_id
1 'polypeptide(L)'
;MGEHGGATVSSAVPHVVPIFATPFGVVTVPEAQALNPALAALFEEHATRESRAAGASSSPLAFRSRDDLLDWPEEPLRQAMRGILSGVSGVAASISEFSAEQFAALRLQARAWFTIVRPDGCVPPTNYPNGSWLGVYCVAAPPPSDSRFDSGMLRLHECRPGTS
;
A
#
# COMPACT_ATOMS: atom_id res chain seq x y z
N MET A 1 -47.59 -15.76 50.07
CA MET A 1 -46.19 -16.14 49.80
C MET A 1 -45.98 -15.92 48.32
N GLY A 2 -45.22 -14.88 47.95
CA GLY A 2 -45.26 -14.28 46.61
C GLY A 2 -44.40 -15.03 45.59
N GLU A 3 -44.93 -15.19 44.38
CA GLU A 3 -44.19 -15.67 43.22
C GLU A 3 -43.44 -14.49 42.58
N HIS A 4 -42.12 -14.56 42.55
CA HIS A 4 -41.29 -13.64 41.77
C HIS A 4 -41.14 -14.20 40.36
N GLY A 5 -41.92 -13.66 39.43
CA GLY A 5 -41.75 -13.84 38.00
C GLY A 5 -40.39 -13.29 37.57
N GLY A 6 -39.40 -14.17 37.42
CA GLY A 6 -38.13 -13.86 36.79
C GLY A 6 -38.36 -13.61 35.31
N ALA A 7 -38.38 -12.35 34.90
CA ALA A 7 -38.38 -11.98 33.50
C ALA A 7 -37.05 -12.43 32.86
N THR A 8 -37.11 -13.46 32.03
CA THR A 8 -35.99 -13.91 31.20
C THR A 8 -35.72 -12.82 30.17
N VAL A 9 -34.73 -11.95 30.44
CA VAL A 9 -34.26 -10.99 29.45
C VAL A 9 -33.55 -11.79 28.36
N SER A 10 -34.21 -11.95 27.22
CA SER A 10 -33.60 -12.51 26.01
C SER A 10 -32.50 -11.56 25.56
N SER A 11 -31.27 -11.87 25.96
CA SER A 11 -30.06 -11.17 25.49
C SER A 11 -29.80 -11.63 24.07
N ALA A 12 -30.47 -11.01 23.09
CA ALA A 12 -30.11 -11.19 21.70
C ALA A 12 -28.70 -10.64 21.49
N VAL A 13 -27.79 -11.49 21.02
CA VAL A 13 -26.41 -11.08 20.72
C VAL A 13 -26.47 -10.07 19.56
N PRO A 14 -25.90 -8.86 19.71
CA PRO A 14 -25.93 -7.86 18.65
C PRO A 14 -25.13 -8.35 17.44
N HIS A 15 -25.69 -8.17 16.24
CA HIS A 15 -25.01 -8.40 14.97
C HIS A 15 -24.47 -7.08 14.43
N VAL A 16 -23.16 -7.00 14.24
CA VAL A 16 -22.46 -5.79 13.76
C VAL A 16 -22.10 -5.96 12.30
N VAL A 17 -22.51 -5.01 11.45
CA VAL A 17 -22.23 -5.02 10.00
C VAL A 17 -21.47 -3.75 9.60
N PRO A 18 -20.34 -3.85 8.89
CA PRO A 18 -19.66 -2.69 8.33
C PRO A 18 -20.43 -2.14 7.13
N ILE A 19 -20.83 -0.86 7.18
CA ILE A 19 -21.63 -0.23 6.10
C ILE A 19 -20.75 0.60 5.15
N PHE A 20 -19.70 1.26 5.67
CA PHE A 20 -18.78 2.11 4.90
C PHE A 20 -17.32 1.89 5.33
N ALA A 21 -16.96 0.64 5.61
CA ALA A 21 -15.58 0.32 5.95
C ALA A 21 -14.68 0.44 4.70
N THR A 22 -13.59 1.19 4.80
CA THR A 22 -12.54 1.21 3.78
C THR A 22 -11.73 -0.07 3.90
N PRO A 23 -11.70 -0.95 2.87
CA PRO A 23 -10.89 -2.16 2.92
C PRO A 23 -9.41 -1.82 3.03
N PHE A 24 -8.70 -2.51 3.92
CA PHE A 24 -7.27 -2.37 4.10
C PHE A 24 -6.65 -3.76 4.27
N GLY A 25 -5.69 -4.09 3.41
CA GLY A 25 -5.00 -5.39 3.43
C GLY A 25 -3.51 -5.21 3.67
N VAL A 26 -2.93 -6.09 4.47
CA VAL A 26 -1.48 -6.20 4.67
C VAL A 26 -1.06 -7.59 4.22
N VAL A 27 -0.14 -7.65 3.25
CA VAL A 27 0.34 -8.90 2.68
C VAL A 27 1.86 -8.93 2.74
N THR A 28 2.42 -10.07 3.16
CA THR A 28 3.87 -10.30 3.13
C THR A 28 4.28 -10.81 1.74
N VAL A 29 5.32 -10.21 1.17
CA VAL A 29 5.97 -10.74 -0.04
C VAL A 29 7.01 -11.78 0.41
N PRO A 30 6.84 -13.09 0.11
CA PRO A 30 7.64 -14.17 0.71
C PRO A 30 9.17 -14.04 0.51
N GLU A 31 9.59 -13.35 -0.54
CA GLU A 31 11.00 -13.20 -0.92
C GLU A 31 11.56 -11.79 -0.66
N ALA A 32 10.81 -10.94 0.06
CA ALA A 32 11.20 -9.55 0.33
C ALA A 32 12.61 -9.43 0.91
N GLN A 33 13.00 -10.32 1.82
CA GLN A 33 14.32 -10.27 2.47
C GLN A 33 15.48 -10.42 1.48
N ALA A 34 15.31 -11.23 0.44
CA ALA A 34 16.32 -11.43 -0.60
C ALA A 34 16.26 -10.34 -1.68
N LEU A 35 15.05 -9.88 -2.03
CA LEU A 35 14.82 -8.92 -3.11
C LEU A 35 15.14 -7.49 -2.70
N ASN A 36 14.77 -7.08 -1.49
CA ASN A 36 14.82 -5.68 -1.06
C ASN A 36 16.22 -5.04 -1.14
N PRO A 37 17.32 -5.71 -0.76
CA PRO A 37 18.66 -5.14 -0.93
C PRO A 37 19.00 -4.85 -2.40
N ALA A 38 18.63 -5.76 -3.32
CA ALA A 38 18.86 -5.58 -4.74
C ALA A 38 18.01 -4.44 -5.32
N LEU A 39 16.74 -4.34 -4.90
CA LEU A 39 15.86 -3.24 -5.29
C LEU A 39 16.34 -1.89 -4.77
N ALA A 40 16.79 -1.83 -3.52
CA ALA A 40 17.33 -0.60 -2.93
C ALA A 40 18.55 -0.10 -3.71
N ALA A 41 19.49 -1.00 -4.04
CA ALA A 41 20.65 -0.66 -4.84
C ALA A 41 20.26 -0.16 -6.25
N LEU A 42 19.34 -0.88 -6.92
CA LEU A 42 18.83 -0.52 -8.25
C LEU A 42 18.20 0.88 -8.26
N PHE A 43 17.35 1.17 -7.27
CA PHE A 43 16.64 2.46 -7.18
C PHE A 43 17.57 3.63 -6.85
N GLU A 44 18.55 3.43 -5.96
CA GLU A 44 19.56 4.44 -5.64
C GLU A 44 20.47 4.75 -6.83
N GLU A 45 20.90 3.72 -7.57
CA GLU A 45 21.68 3.90 -8.80
C GLU A 45 20.90 4.70 -9.84
N HIS A 46 19.63 4.31 -10.07
CA HIS A 46 18.77 5.00 -11.02
C HIS A 46 18.54 6.47 -10.63
N ALA A 47 18.20 6.74 -9.37
CA ALA A 47 17.99 8.08 -8.85
C ALA A 47 19.26 8.94 -9.00
N THR A 48 20.42 8.39 -8.65
CA THR A 48 21.71 9.08 -8.79
C THR A 48 22.01 9.45 -10.25
N ARG A 49 21.73 8.54 -11.19
CA ARG A 49 21.92 8.78 -12.61
C ARG A 49 20.99 9.88 -13.12
N GLU A 50 19.71 9.84 -12.73
CA GLU A 50 18.70 10.82 -13.17
C GLU A 50 18.94 12.20 -12.56
N SER A 51 19.31 12.30 -11.28
CA SER A 51 19.65 13.57 -10.63
C SER A 51 20.90 14.25 -11.24
N ARG A 52 21.78 13.50 -11.90
CA ARG A 52 22.95 14.05 -12.62
C ARG A 52 22.64 14.50 -14.04
N ALA A 53 21.47 14.15 -14.59
CA ALA A 53 21.10 14.54 -15.94
C ALA A 53 20.82 16.05 -16.03
N ALA A 54 21.17 16.65 -17.16
CA ALA A 54 20.91 18.07 -17.41
C ALA A 54 19.40 18.37 -17.37
N GLY A 55 18.99 19.35 -16.56
CA GLY A 55 17.58 19.74 -16.40
C GLY A 55 16.80 18.93 -15.36
N ALA A 56 17.47 18.13 -14.53
CA ALA A 56 16.81 17.42 -13.43
C ALA A 56 16.18 18.41 -12.42
N SER A 57 14.86 18.40 -12.33
CA SER A 57 14.09 19.06 -11.27
C SER A 57 13.62 17.99 -10.30
N SER A 58 14.44 17.68 -9.29
CA SER A 58 14.01 16.86 -8.16
C SER A 58 14.06 17.67 -6.88
N SER A 59 13.05 17.50 -6.02
CA SER A 59 13.15 17.98 -4.64
C SER A 59 14.39 17.36 -3.99
N PRO A 60 15.22 18.13 -3.26
CA PRO A 60 16.44 17.60 -2.65
C PRO A 60 16.13 16.55 -1.56
N LEU A 61 14.90 16.54 -1.04
CA LEU A 61 14.49 15.66 0.06
C LEU A 61 13.62 14.48 -0.39
N ALA A 62 13.16 14.47 -1.65
CA ALA A 62 12.36 13.39 -2.19
C ALA A 62 12.58 13.23 -3.70
N PHE A 63 13.01 12.05 -4.11
CA PHE A 63 13.09 11.65 -5.51
C PHE A 63 11.92 10.73 -5.84
N ARG A 64 11.26 10.96 -6.98
CA ARG A 64 10.20 10.08 -7.52
C ARG A 64 10.56 9.71 -8.95
N SER A 65 10.58 8.42 -9.26
CA SER A 65 10.81 7.94 -10.62
C SER A 65 9.60 8.21 -11.53
N ARG A 66 9.78 7.96 -12.82
CA ARG A 66 8.67 7.79 -13.76
C ARG A 66 7.81 6.58 -13.36
N ASP A 67 6.61 6.53 -13.93
CA ASP A 67 5.58 5.51 -13.68
C ASP A 67 5.69 4.28 -14.59
N ASP A 68 6.88 4.04 -15.14
CA ASP A 68 7.23 2.98 -16.08
C ASP A 68 7.91 1.78 -15.41
N LEU A 69 7.84 1.66 -14.07
CA LEU A 69 8.58 0.65 -13.32
C LEU A 69 8.21 -0.80 -13.69
N LEU A 70 7.03 -1.01 -14.29
CA LEU A 70 6.59 -2.32 -14.79
C LEU A 70 7.28 -2.75 -16.09
N ASP A 71 7.85 -1.80 -16.83
CA ASP A 71 8.52 -2.02 -18.12
C ASP A 71 10.01 -2.36 -17.95
N TRP A 72 10.52 -2.27 -16.72
CA TRP A 72 11.91 -2.48 -16.37
C TRP A 72 12.31 -3.97 -16.41
N PRO A 73 13.45 -4.34 -17.03
CA PRO A 73 13.81 -5.73 -17.28
C PRO A 73 14.47 -6.45 -16.09
N GLU A 74 14.82 -5.76 -15.02
CA GLU A 74 15.59 -6.33 -13.90
C GLU A 74 14.79 -7.42 -13.17
N GLU A 75 15.35 -8.63 -13.10
CA GLU A 75 14.61 -9.77 -12.55
C GLU A 75 14.20 -9.62 -11.08
N PRO A 76 15.01 -9.06 -10.16
CA PRO A 76 14.57 -8.80 -8.78
C PRO A 76 13.32 -7.92 -8.71
N LEU A 77 13.22 -6.92 -9.60
CA LEU A 77 12.07 -6.03 -9.70
C LEU A 77 10.85 -6.78 -10.24
N ARG A 78 11.01 -7.53 -11.34
CA ARG A 78 9.93 -8.36 -11.90
C ARG A 78 9.39 -9.35 -10.87
N GLN A 79 10.25 -9.97 -10.07
CA GLN A 79 9.86 -10.90 -9.03
C GLN A 79 9.10 -10.21 -7.90
N ALA A 80 9.58 -9.07 -7.41
CA ALA A 80 8.87 -8.28 -6.41
C ALA A 80 7.50 -7.81 -6.92
N MET A 81 7.41 -7.33 -8.17
CA MET A 81 6.16 -6.91 -8.77
C MET A 81 5.15 -8.04 -8.91
N ARG A 82 5.57 -9.27 -9.24
CA ARG A 82 4.69 -10.45 -9.23
C ARG A 82 4.09 -10.67 -7.83
N GLY A 83 4.91 -10.58 -6.78
CA GLY A 83 4.46 -10.72 -5.40
C GLY A 83 3.49 -9.62 -4.96
N ILE A 84 3.81 -8.36 -5.26
CA ILE A 84 2.97 -7.20 -4.93
C ILE A 84 1.62 -7.28 -5.65
N LEU A 85 1.61 -7.54 -6.96
CA LEU A 85 0.38 -7.64 -7.75
C LEU A 85 -0.46 -8.86 -7.34
N SER A 86 0.17 -9.98 -6.98
CA SER A 86 -0.51 -11.13 -6.40
C SER A 86 -1.17 -10.78 -5.06
N GLY A 87 -0.48 -10.03 -4.20
CA GLY A 87 -1.04 -9.56 -2.92
C GLY A 87 -2.24 -8.65 -3.10
N VAL A 88 -2.15 -7.64 -3.99
CA VAL A 88 -3.27 -6.74 -4.31
C VAL A 88 -4.46 -7.53 -4.88
N SER A 89 -4.19 -8.46 -5.80
CA SER A 89 -5.23 -9.31 -6.40
C SER A 89 -5.89 -10.21 -5.35
N GLY A 90 -5.12 -10.77 -4.42
CA GLY A 90 -5.64 -11.58 -3.31
C GLY A 90 -6.55 -10.78 -2.37
N VAL A 91 -6.15 -9.56 -2.01
CA VAL A 91 -7.01 -8.66 -1.21
C VAL A 91 -8.29 -8.33 -1.96
N ALA A 92 -8.17 -7.93 -3.23
CA ALA A 92 -9.32 -7.60 -4.07
C ALA A 92 -10.30 -8.78 -4.22
N ALA A 93 -9.80 -9.98 -4.46
CA ALA A 93 -10.61 -11.19 -4.55
C ALA A 93 -11.33 -11.49 -3.22
N SER A 94 -10.63 -11.37 -2.09
CA SER A 94 -11.15 -11.72 -0.76
C SER A 94 -12.35 -10.89 -0.29
N ILE A 95 -12.52 -9.69 -0.85
CA ILE A 95 -13.62 -8.79 -0.52
C ILE A 95 -14.63 -8.64 -1.66
N SER A 96 -14.39 -9.31 -2.79
CA SER A 96 -15.29 -9.28 -3.94
C SER A 96 -16.33 -10.39 -3.85
N GLU A 97 -17.46 -10.19 -4.53
CA GLU A 97 -18.48 -11.24 -4.72
C GLU A 97 -18.23 -12.08 -5.98
N PHE A 98 -17.11 -11.86 -6.66
CA PHE A 98 -16.78 -12.60 -7.88
C PHE A 98 -16.40 -14.05 -7.55
N SER A 99 -16.84 -14.99 -8.40
CA SER A 99 -16.30 -16.33 -8.39
C SER A 99 -14.82 -16.34 -8.81
N ALA A 100 -14.12 -17.44 -8.54
CA ALA A 100 -12.74 -17.59 -8.96
C ALA A 100 -12.58 -17.46 -10.49
N GLU A 101 -13.53 -18.01 -11.27
CA GLU A 101 -13.51 -17.90 -12.73
C GLU A 101 -13.75 -16.46 -13.22
N GLN A 102 -14.69 -15.75 -12.60
CA GLN A 102 -14.98 -14.36 -12.94
C GLN A 102 -13.79 -13.45 -12.63
N PHE A 103 -13.16 -13.64 -11.47
CA PHE A 103 -12.00 -12.86 -11.08
C PHE A 103 -10.80 -13.13 -11.99
N ALA A 104 -10.57 -14.40 -12.36
CA ALA A 104 -9.50 -14.79 -13.28
C ALA A 104 -9.67 -14.23 -14.70
N ALA A 105 -10.89 -13.89 -15.12
CA ALA A 105 -11.16 -13.25 -16.41
C ALA A 105 -10.84 -11.75 -16.43
N LEU A 106 -10.59 -11.13 -15.27
CA LEU A 106 -10.25 -9.71 -15.19
C LEU A 106 -8.82 -9.45 -15.68
N ARG A 107 -8.64 -8.32 -16.37
CA ARG A 107 -7.32 -7.84 -16.78
C ARG A 107 -6.85 -6.76 -15.82
N LEU A 108 -5.82 -7.08 -15.03
CA LEU A 108 -5.19 -6.10 -14.16
C LEU A 108 -4.33 -5.14 -14.99
N GLN A 109 -4.63 -3.85 -14.87
CA GLN A 109 -3.76 -2.76 -15.34
C GLN A 109 -3.12 -2.12 -14.11
N ALA A 110 -1.81 -1.92 -14.17
CA ALA A 110 -1.06 -1.33 -13.08
C ALA A 110 -0.11 -0.26 -13.61
N ARG A 111 0.18 0.72 -12.76
CA ARG A 111 1.24 1.71 -12.93
C ARG A 111 2.04 1.72 -11.65
N ALA A 112 3.36 1.76 -11.76
CA ALA A 112 4.24 1.69 -10.61
C ALA A 112 5.40 2.67 -10.77
N TRP A 113 5.82 3.26 -9.66
CA TRP A 113 7.00 4.11 -9.53
C TRP A 113 7.61 3.83 -8.15
N PHE A 114 8.86 4.24 -7.96
CA PHE A 114 9.47 4.26 -6.63
C PHE A 114 9.70 5.71 -6.18
N THR A 115 9.75 5.87 -4.86
CA THR A 115 10.07 7.14 -4.22
C THR A 115 11.19 6.90 -3.21
N ILE A 116 12.24 7.72 -3.27
CA ILE A 116 13.29 7.76 -2.26
C ILE A 116 13.09 9.03 -1.43
N VAL A 117 12.76 8.85 -0.15
CA VAL A 117 12.58 9.95 0.80
C VAL A 117 13.85 10.05 1.64
N ARG A 118 14.50 11.22 1.61
CA ARG A 118 15.67 11.53 2.43
C ARG A 118 15.23 11.99 3.82
N PRO A 119 16.14 12.01 4.83
CA PRO A 119 15.83 12.61 6.13
C PRO A 119 15.20 14.00 5.98
N ASP A 120 14.20 14.29 6.81
CA ASP A 120 13.36 15.51 6.77
C ASP A 120 12.50 15.68 5.50
N GLY A 121 12.55 14.73 4.57
CA GLY A 121 11.66 14.66 3.43
C GLY A 121 10.30 14.03 3.75
N CYS A 122 9.33 14.28 2.88
CA CYS A 122 8.02 13.63 2.94
C CYS A 122 7.44 13.46 1.54
N VAL A 123 6.45 12.57 1.43
CA VAL A 123 5.56 12.51 0.27
C VAL A 123 4.30 13.29 0.64
N PRO A 124 3.91 14.33 -0.13
CA PRO A 124 2.72 15.09 0.19
C PRO A 124 1.46 14.21 0.07
N PRO A 125 0.41 14.48 0.87
CA PRO A 125 -0.88 13.80 0.70
C PRO A 125 -1.34 13.90 -0.76
N THR A 126 -1.56 12.74 -1.37
CA THR A 126 -1.85 12.63 -2.80
C THR A 126 -3.00 11.65 -2.99
N ASN A 127 -3.94 12.00 -3.89
CA ASN A 127 -4.98 11.09 -4.37
C ASN A 127 -4.60 10.59 -5.77
N TYR A 128 -4.88 9.32 -6.06
CA TYR A 128 -4.61 8.69 -7.34
C TYR A 128 -5.93 8.38 -8.05
N PRO A 129 -6.48 9.32 -8.85
CA PRO A 129 -7.71 9.08 -9.58
C PRO A 129 -7.52 7.93 -10.58
N ASN A 130 -8.62 7.24 -10.89
CA ASN A 130 -8.66 6.10 -11.81
C ASN A 130 -7.89 4.83 -11.35
N GLY A 131 -7.49 4.75 -10.08
CA GLY A 131 -7.01 3.52 -9.46
C GLY A 131 -8.12 2.86 -8.65
N SER A 132 -8.39 1.57 -8.88
CA SER A 132 -9.28 0.79 -8.00
C SER A 132 -8.61 0.37 -6.70
N TRP A 133 -7.28 0.23 -6.72
CA TRP A 133 -6.45 -0.17 -5.59
C TRP A 133 -5.15 0.63 -5.58
N LEU A 134 -4.67 0.94 -4.39
CA LEU A 134 -3.35 1.52 -4.16
C LEU A 134 -2.53 0.53 -3.33
N GLY A 135 -1.37 0.13 -3.87
CA GLY A 135 -0.37 -0.64 -3.15
C GLY A 135 0.78 0.24 -2.69
N VAL A 136 1.23 0.06 -1.45
CA VAL A 136 2.47 0.66 -0.95
C VAL A 136 3.39 -0.47 -0.50
N TYR A 137 4.58 -0.54 -1.07
CA TYR A 137 5.60 -1.54 -0.74
C TYR A 137 6.84 -0.85 -0.20
N CYS A 138 7.24 -1.21 1.03
CA CYS A 138 8.45 -0.68 1.64
C CYS A 138 9.64 -1.56 1.24
N VAL A 139 10.55 -0.99 0.45
CA VAL A 139 11.78 -1.66 0.01
C VAL A 139 12.84 -1.59 1.10
N ALA A 140 13.07 -0.39 1.63
CA ALA A 140 14.02 -0.14 2.69
C ALA A 140 13.52 1.02 3.55
N ALA A 141 13.65 0.86 4.87
CA ALA A 141 13.50 1.92 5.84
C ALA A 141 14.55 1.71 6.94
N PRO A 142 15.21 2.77 7.43
CA PRO A 142 16.02 2.67 8.63
C PRO A 142 15.12 2.28 9.82
N PRO A 143 15.70 1.73 10.91
CA PRO A 143 14.97 1.56 12.15
C PRO A 143 14.31 2.87 12.59
N PRO A 144 13.10 2.81 13.20
CA PRO A 144 12.45 3.99 13.73
C PRO A 144 13.37 4.74 14.69
N SER A 145 13.37 6.06 14.61
CA SER A 145 14.13 6.92 15.50
C SER A 145 13.38 7.09 16.83
N ASP A 146 14.07 6.91 17.95
CA ASP A 146 13.52 7.17 19.29
C ASP A 146 13.12 8.64 19.50
N SER A 147 13.78 9.57 18.80
CA SER A 147 13.54 11.02 18.92
C SER A 147 12.57 11.57 17.86
N ARG A 148 12.28 10.79 16.82
CA ARG A 148 11.39 11.15 15.70
C ARG A 148 10.48 9.97 15.37
N PHE A 149 9.51 9.76 16.26
CA PHE A 149 8.52 8.66 16.16
C PHE A 149 7.66 8.74 14.90
N ASP A 150 7.55 9.91 14.27
CA ASP A 150 6.79 10.13 13.05
C ASP A 150 7.57 9.84 11.76
N SER A 151 8.87 9.54 11.88
CA SER A 151 9.73 9.22 10.74
C SER A 151 9.30 7.92 10.07
N GLY A 152 9.11 7.97 8.74
CA GLY A 152 8.72 6.81 7.94
C GLY A 152 7.25 6.36 8.09
N MET A 153 6.41 7.13 8.81
CA MET A 153 5.00 6.80 8.95
C MET A 153 4.21 6.94 7.63
N LEU A 154 3.45 5.91 7.28
CA LEU A 154 2.38 6.03 6.28
C LEU A 154 1.11 6.56 6.94
N ARG A 155 0.61 7.70 6.46
CA ARG A 155 -0.66 8.28 6.92
C ARG A 155 -1.72 8.12 5.84
N LEU A 156 -2.82 7.48 6.20
CA LEU A 156 -4.00 7.33 5.34
C LEU A 156 -5.08 8.25 5.87
N HIS A 157 -5.54 9.16 5.00
CA HIS A 157 -6.57 10.12 5.34
C HIS A 157 -7.92 9.60 4.85
N GLU A 158 -8.90 9.61 5.74
CA GLU A 158 -10.27 9.23 5.42
C GLU A 158 -10.94 10.40 4.67
N CYS A 159 -11.60 10.10 3.56
CA CYS A 159 -12.31 11.09 2.75
C CYS A 159 -13.81 10.78 2.77
N ARG A 160 -14.46 11.07 3.90
CA ARG A 160 -15.93 11.05 3.95
C ARG A 160 -16.47 12.29 3.23
N PRO A 161 -17.41 12.14 2.27
CA PRO A 161 -18.13 13.28 1.71
C PRO A 161 -18.87 14.03 2.83
N GLY A 162 -18.69 15.35 2.92
CA GLY A 162 -19.45 16.22 3.83
C GLY A 162 -18.76 16.66 5.12
N THR A 163 -17.50 16.26 5.35
CA THR A 163 -16.64 16.83 6.41
C THR A 163 -15.56 17.70 5.75
N SER A 164 -15.86 18.98 5.53
CA SER A 164 -14.88 20.03 5.22
C SER A 164 -15.29 21.32 5.91
#